data_AF-A0A6A5UFE6-F1
#
_entry.id   AF-A0A6A5UFE6-F1
#
_cell.length_a   1.000
_cell.length_b   1.000
_cell.length_c   1.000
_cell.angle_alpha   90.00
_cell.angle_beta   90.00
_cell.angle_gamma   90.00
#
_symmetry.space_group_name_H-M   'P 1'
#
loop_
_entity.id
_entity.type
_entity.pdbx_description
1 polymer ?
#
loop_
_entity_poly.entity_id
_entity_poly.type
_entity_poly.pdbx_seq_one_letter_code
_entity_poly.pdbx_strand_id
1 'polypeptide(L)'
;EKPHWLIYKEAMKEKLAGESWNPRKKLSPDTMEGIRHLHQTQPERFTTQVLADHFKVSSEAIRRILKSKWRPSDEEQEDRMRRWDKRGEKIWSNLVELGIKPPKKWREMGVGRAQKGEKPRWKTGSRNSVPVSDSFSDPHLDVEVLIPIVDGKAHQGQQRWDNMPLSERL
;
A
#
# COMPACT_ATOMS: atom_id res chain seq x y z
N GLU A 1 -40.76 8.37 -13.96
CA GLU A 1 -39.71 9.07 -13.19
C GLU A 1 -38.60 8.08 -12.83
N LYS A 2 -37.32 8.49 -12.83
CA LYS A 2 -36.24 7.60 -12.38
C LYS A 2 -36.31 7.47 -10.85
N PRO A 3 -36.11 6.27 -10.27
CA PRO A 3 -36.10 6.11 -8.82
C PRO A 3 -34.89 6.80 -8.19
N HIS A 4 -35.03 7.36 -6.98
CA HIS A 4 -34.00 8.15 -6.30
C HIS A 4 -32.63 7.45 -6.19
N TRP A 5 -32.60 6.13 -6.00
CA TRP A 5 -31.35 5.37 -5.89
C TRP A 5 -30.56 5.37 -7.21
N LEU A 6 -31.24 5.42 -8.36
CA LEU A 6 -30.60 5.44 -9.67
C LEU A 6 -29.98 6.81 -9.94
N ILE A 7 -30.69 7.90 -9.58
CA ILE A 7 -30.19 9.27 -9.68
C ILE A 7 -28.93 9.45 -8.83
N TYR A 8 -28.95 8.96 -7.59
CA TYR A 8 -27.79 9.01 -6.71
C TYR A 8 -26.60 8.20 -7.26
N LYS A 9 -26.86 7.02 -7.82
CA LYS A 9 -25.83 6.17 -8.43
C LYS A 9 -25.20 6.81 -9.65
N GLU A 10 -25.99 7.43 -10.52
CA GLU A 10 -25.53 8.20 -11.69
C GLU A 10 -24.65 9.38 -11.24
N ALA A 11 -25.14 10.22 -10.32
CA ALA A 11 -24.40 11.36 -9.78
C ALA A 11 -23.08 10.95 -9.07
N MET A 12 -23.06 9.81 -8.40
CA MET A 12 -21.86 9.31 -7.74
C MET A 12 -20.82 8.79 -8.75
N LYS A 13 -21.27 8.14 -9.83
CA LYS A 13 -20.40 7.70 -10.93
C LYS A 13 -19.77 8.89 -11.66
N GLU A 14 -20.53 9.96 -11.87
CA GLU A 14 -20.02 11.22 -12.43
C GLU A 14 -18.98 11.86 -11.51
N LYS A 15 -19.27 12.00 -10.20
CA LYS A 15 -18.33 12.55 -9.20
C LYS A 15 -17.03 11.76 -9.07
N LEU A 16 -17.10 10.44 -9.28
CA LEU A 16 -15.94 9.55 -9.21
C LEU A 16 -15.21 9.42 -10.55
N ALA A 17 -15.70 10.02 -11.64
CA ALA A 17 -15.08 9.99 -12.97
C ALA A 17 -14.65 8.59 -13.44
N GLY A 18 -15.40 7.55 -13.07
CA GLY A 18 -15.09 6.15 -13.39
C GLY A 18 -14.11 5.45 -12.45
N GLU A 19 -13.54 6.15 -11.46
CA GLU A 19 -12.73 5.55 -10.42
C GLU A 19 -13.59 4.75 -9.42
N SER A 20 -13.02 3.69 -8.86
CA SER A 20 -13.68 2.93 -7.80
C SER A 20 -13.72 3.75 -6.51
N TRP A 21 -14.82 3.69 -5.76
CA TRP A 21 -14.92 4.34 -4.44
C TRP A 21 -13.80 3.82 -3.52
N ASN A 22 -12.76 4.63 -3.33
CA ASN A 22 -11.61 4.31 -2.50
C ASN A 22 -11.39 5.43 -1.47
N PRO A 23 -12.01 5.34 -0.28
CA PRO A 23 -11.87 6.39 0.72
C PRO A 23 -10.40 6.56 1.12
N ARG A 24 -9.92 7.81 1.12
CA ARG A 24 -8.53 8.16 1.41
C ARG A 24 -8.09 7.75 2.81
N LYS A 25 -9.01 7.81 3.78
CA LYS A 25 -8.79 7.40 5.17
C LYS A 25 -9.65 6.20 5.50
N LYS A 26 -9.03 5.02 5.61
CA LYS A 26 -9.68 3.79 6.08
C LYS A 26 -9.26 3.54 7.52
N LEU A 27 -10.24 3.33 8.41
CA LEU A 27 -9.95 2.88 9.77
C LEU A 27 -9.43 1.44 9.72
N SER A 28 -8.42 1.15 10.53
CA SER A 28 -7.96 -0.23 10.67
C SER A 28 -9.02 -1.06 11.41
N PRO A 29 -9.10 -2.38 11.16
CA PRO A 29 -9.98 -3.28 11.90
C PRO A 29 -9.88 -3.12 13.41
N ASP A 30 -8.65 -3.06 13.93
CA ASP A 30 -8.37 -2.92 15.36
C ASP A 30 -8.85 -1.57 15.90
N THR A 31 -8.73 -0.48 15.12
CA THR A 31 -9.28 0.82 15.51
C THR A 31 -10.81 0.79 15.60
N MET A 32 -11.49 0.06 14.70
CA MET A 32 -12.94 -0.10 14.79
C MET A 32 -13.34 -0.86 16.07
N GLU A 33 -12.58 -1.87 16.47
CA GLU A 33 -12.79 -2.58 17.74
C GLU A 33 -12.51 -1.69 18.95
N GLY A 34 -11.44 -0.89 18.91
CA GLY A 34 -11.14 0.11 19.93
C GLY A 34 -12.28 1.12 20.11
N ILE A 35 -12.88 1.61 19.02
CA ILE A 35 -14.06 2.48 19.07
C ILE A 35 -15.24 1.80 19.77
N ARG A 36 -15.51 0.53 19.45
CA ARG A 36 -16.59 -0.24 20.10
C ARG A 36 -16.32 -0.40 21.59
N HIS A 37 -15.07 -0.70 21.97
CA HIS A 37 -14.68 -0.86 23.37
C HIS A 37 -14.82 0.45 24.16
N LEU A 38 -14.35 1.57 23.63
CA LEU A 38 -14.48 2.89 24.26
C LEU A 38 -15.94 3.26 24.50
N HIS A 39 -16.80 3.11 23.49
CA HIS A 39 -18.22 3.39 23.63
C HIS A 39 -18.93 2.42 24.59
N GLN A 40 -18.48 1.16 24.67
CA GLN A 40 -19.04 0.17 25.60
C GLN A 40 -18.68 0.47 27.06
N THR A 41 -17.46 0.96 27.33
CA THR A 41 -17.00 1.25 28.68
C THR A 41 -17.65 2.51 29.26
N GLN A 42 -17.72 3.60 28.49
CA GLN A 42 -18.28 4.89 28.94
C GLN A 42 -19.10 5.55 27.81
N PRO A 43 -20.36 5.13 27.58
CA PRO A 43 -21.18 5.66 26.49
C PRO A 43 -21.52 7.14 26.64
N GLU A 44 -21.70 7.63 27.87
CA GLU A 44 -21.99 9.03 28.17
C GLU A 44 -20.84 9.97 27.78
N ARG A 45 -19.59 9.52 27.95
CA ARG A 45 -18.40 10.32 27.63
C ARG A 45 -17.97 10.16 26.18
N PHE A 46 -17.99 8.93 25.67
CA PHE A 46 -17.58 8.61 24.30
C PHE A 46 -18.80 8.59 23.38
N THR A 47 -19.48 9.73 23.28
CA THR A 47 -20.62 9.87 22.37
C THR A 47 -20.17 9.79 20.90
N THR A 48 -21.12 9.49 20.00
CA THR A 48 -20.84 9.37 18.57
C THR A 48 -20.17 10.61 17.96
N GLN A 49 -20.50 11.81 18.44
CA GLN A 49 -19.91 13.06 17.95
C GLN A 49 -18.46 13.21 18.44
N VAL A 50 -18.21 12.94 19.73
CA VAL A 50 -16.86 13.01 20.31
C VAL A 50 -15.91 12.03 19.63
N LEU A 51 -16.38 10.81 19.38
CA LEU A 51 -15.59 9.81 18.65
C LEU A 51 -15.35 10.25 17.20
N ALA A 52 -16.34 10.87 16.54
CA ALA A 52 -16.21 11.34 15.16
C ALA A 52 -15.12 12.41 15.04
N ASP A 53 -15.12 13.35 15.99
CA ASP A 53 -14.13 14.42 16.07
C ASP A 53 -12.73 13.90 16.39
N HIS A 54 -12.62 12.88 17.24
CA HIS A 54 -11.34 12.27 17.60
C HIS A 54 -10.73 11.50 16.43
N PHE A 55 -11.52 10.63 15.79
CA PHE A 55 -11.04 9.78 14.69
C PHE A 55 -11.11 10.44 13.31
N LYS A 56 -11.60 11.69 13.23
CA LYS A 56 -11.76 12.47 11.99
C LYS A 56 -12.52 11.71 10.91
N VAL A 57 -13.59 11.04 11.32
CA VAL A 57 -14.55 10.29 10.49
C VAL A 57 -15.95 10.81 10.71
N SER A 58 -16.85 10.60 9.76
CA SER A 58 -18.24 11.06 9.91
C SER A 58 -18.94 10.36 11.07
N SER A 59 -19.84 11.07 11.75
CA SER A 59 -20.67 10.50 12.82
C SER A 59 -21.56 9.37 12.32
N GLU A 60 -21.95 9.38 11.04
CA GLU A 60 -22.64 8.27 10.39
C GLU A 60 -21.77 7.01 10.30
N ALA A 61 -20.49 7.15 9.95
CA ALA A 61 -19.56 6.01 9.91
C ALA A 61 -19.40 5.39 11.30
N ILE A 62 -19.30 6.21 12.35
CA ILE A 62 -19.23 5.72 13.72
C ILE A 62 -20.52 5.00 14.12
N ARG A 63 -21.70 5.56 13.80
CA ARG A 63 -22.98 4.87 14.01
C ARG A 63 -23.01 3.52 13.31
N ARG A 64 -22.50 3.42 12.08
CA ARG A 64 -22.40 2.15 11.33
C ARG A 64 -21.46 1.16 12.03
N ILE A 65 -20.30 1.61 12.52
CA ILE A 65 -19.33 0.77 13.26
C ILE A 65 -19.97 0.23 14.55
N LEU A 66 -20.62 1.09 15.32
CA LEU A 66 -21.29 0.73 16.57
C LEU A 66 -22.51 -0.18 16.34
N LYS A 67 -23.24 -0.01 15.23
CA LYS A 67 -24.38 -0.86 14.85
C LYS A 67 -23.95 -2.22 14.32
N SER A 68 -22.79 -2.30 13.65
CA SER A 68 -22.27 -3.54 13.07
C SER A 68 -21.89 -4.54 14.16
N LYS A 69 -22.47 -5.75 14.08
CA LYS A 69 -22.19 -6.85 15.04
C LYS A 69 -21.10 -7.80 14.56
N TRP A 70 -20.70 -7.71 13.28
CA TRP A 70 -19.72 -8.62 12.72
C TRP A 70 -18.36 -8.43 13.40
N ARG A 71 -17.80 -9.53 13.86
CA ARG A 71 -16.45 -9.67 14.41
C ARG A 71 -15.84 -10.92 13.80
N PRO A 72 -14.56 -10.87 13.38
CA PRO A 72 -13.90 -12.07 12.88
C PRO A 72 -13.82 -13.11 14.00
N SER A 73 -14.01 -14.38 13.63
CA SER A 73 -13.64 -15.51 14.49
C SER A 73 -12.12 -15.55 14.68
N ASP A 74 -11.64 -16.18 15.75
CA ASP A 74 -10.22 -16.37 16.00
C ASP A 74 -9.51 -17.07 14.82
N GLU A 75 -10.16 -18.08 14.22
CA GLU A 75 -9.66 -18.77 13.03
C GLU A 75 -9.58 -17.84 11.80
N GLU A 76 -10.59 -16.97 11.60
CA GLU A 76 -10.59 -16.00 10.50
C GLU A 76 -9.52 -14.92 10.67
N GLN A 77 -9.23 -14.56 11.92
CA GLN A 77 -8.17 -13.63 12.31
C GLN A 77 -6.81 -14.23 11.97
N GLU A 78 -6.57 -15.49 12.33
CA GLU A 78 -5.35 -16.24 11.99
C GLU A 78 -5.17 -16.38 10.48
N ASP A 79 -6.22 -16.75 9.75
CA ASP A 79 -6.17 -16.86 8.30
C ASP A 79 -5.92 -15.51 7.63
N ARG A 80 -6.42 -14.41 8.20
CA ARG A 80 -6.09 -13.06 7.74
C ARG A 80 -4.62 -12.75 7.97
N MET A 81 -4.08 -13.05 9.16
CA MET A 81 -2.66 -12.86 9.47
C MET A 81 -1.80 -13.68 8.50
N ARG A 82 -2.14 -14.95 8.26
CA ARG A 82 -1.46 -15.83 7.30
C ARG A 82 -1.47 -15.25 5.89
N ARG A 83 -2.62 -14.73 5.42
CA ARG A 83 -2.72 -14.08 4.10
C ARG A 83 -1.90 -12.79 4.03
N TRP A 84 -1.87 -12.02 5.11
CA TRP A 84 -1.07 -10.82 5.21
C TRP A 84 0.44 -11.12 5.18
N ASP A 85 0.88 -12.14 5.93
CA ASP A 85 2.28 -12.56 5.94
C ASP A 85 2.70 -13.10 4.57
N LYS A 86 1.90 -13.96 3.92
CA LYS A 86 2.13 -14.41 2.53
C LYS A 86 2.21 -13.24 1.54
N ARG A 87 1.34 -12.25 1.69
CA ARG A 87 1.37 -11.04 0.85
C ARG A 87 2.68 -10.27 1.08
N GLY A 88 3.09 -10.10 2.34
CA GLY A 88 4.31 -9.38 2.68
C GLY A 88 5.57 -10.12 2.23
N GLU A 89 5.59 -11.45 2.30
CA GLU A 89 6.65 -12.29 1.71
C GLU A 89 6.78 -12.04 0.21
N LYS A 90 5.67 -12.05 -0.53
CA LYS A 90 5.66 -11.79 -1.98
C LYS A 90 6.11 -10.37 -2.33
N ILE A 91 5.69 -9.38 -1.53
CA ILE A 91 6.12 -7.99 -1.74
C ILE A 91 7.63 -7.89 -1.50
N TRP A 92 8.11 -8.39 -0.37
CA TRP A 92 9.52 -8.28 -0.01
C TRP A 92 10.42 -9.17 -0.85
N SER A 93 9.96 -10.30 -1.38
CA SER A 93 10.70 -11.09 -2.37
C SER A 93 10.97 -10.26 -3.62
N ASN A 94 9.94 -9.58 -4.15
CA ASN A 94 10.09 -8.71 -5.31
C ASN A 94 11.02 -7.54 -5.01
N LEU A 95 10.92 -6.92 -3.82
CA LEU A 95 11.83 -5.84 -3.43
C LEU A 95 13.28 -6.31 -3.27
N VAL A 96 13.50 -7.52 -2.73
CA VAL A 96 14.83 -8.13 -2.63
C VAL A 96 15.39 -8.42 -4.01
N GLU A 97 14.57 -8.89 -4.93
CA GLU A 97 14.95 -9.08 -6.32
C GLU A 97 15.36 -7.75 -6.95
N LEU A 98 14.77 -6.62 -6.55
CA LEU A 98 15.19 -5.26 -6.92
C LEU A 98 16.42 -4.77 -6.12
N GLY A 99 16.95 -5.58 -5.20
CA GLY A 99 18.14 -5.27 -4.40
C GLY A 99 17.86 -4.42 -3.16
N ILE A 100 16.59 -4.21 -2.81
CA ILE A 100 16.21 -3.47 -1.59
C ILE A 100 16.35 -4.40 -0.38
N LYS A 101 16.91 -3.88 0.71
CA LYS A 101 17.15 -4.63 1.94
C LYS A 101 15.84 -4.91 2.70
N PRO A 102 15.51 -6.18 3.00
CA PRO A 102 14.30 -6.52 3.73
C PRO A 102 14.42 -6.23 5.25
N PRO A 103 13.32 -5.81 5.92
CA PRO A 103 13.26 -5.61 7.37
C PRO A 103 13.55 -6.87 8.18
N LYS A 104 13.87 -6.71 9.48
CA LYS A 104 14.24 -7.82 10.37
C LYS A 104 13.21 -8.95 10.39
N LYS A 105 11.92 -8.63 10.57
CA LYS A 105 10.80 -9.61 10.56
C LYS A 105 10.86 -10.52 9.33
N TRP A 106 11.01 -9.95 8.14
CA TRP A 106 11.00 -10.70 6.89
C TRP A 106 12.29 -11.52 6.66
N ARG A 107 13.44 -11.06 7.16
CA ARG A 107 14.70 -11.83 7.10
C ARG A 107 14.67 -13.08 7.99
N GLU A 108 14.04 -12.98 9.15
CA GLU A 108 13.84 -14.11 10.06
C GLU A 108 12.92 -15.15 9.43
N MET A 109 11.86 -14.69 8.75
CA MET A 109 10.96 -15.53 7.93
C MET A 109 11.63 -16.13 6.68
N GLY A 110 12.88 -15.77 6.38
CA GLY A 110 13.65 -16.33 5.26
C GLY A 110 13.63 -15.53 3.97
N VAL A 111 12.93 -14.39 3.93
CA VAL A 111 12.87 -13.53 2.74
C VAL A 111 14.23 -12.92 2.44
N GLY A 112 14.74 -13.18 1.23
CA GLY A 112 16.01 -12.67 0.75
C GLY A 112 17.26 -13.32 1.33
N ARG A 113 17.15 -14.57 1.81
CA ARG A 113 18.31 -15.44 2.02
C ARG A 113 18.78 -15.97 0.66
N ALA A 114 20.07 -15.80 0.37
CA ALA A 114 20.68 -16.45 -0.79
C ALA A 114 20.83 -17.95 -0.54
N GLN A 115 20.78 -18.73 -1.62
CA GLN A 115 21.03 -20.17 -1.52
C GLN A 115 22.53 -20.44 -1.27
N LYS A 116 22.79 -21.47 -0.46
CA LYS A 116 24.06 -22.21 -0.36
C LYS A 116 25.34 -21.36 -0.46
N GLY A 117 25.58 -20.49 0.54
CA GLY A 117 26.86 -19.82 0.75
C GLY A 117 27.08 -18.53 -0.05
N GLU A 118 26.18 -18.20 -0.98
CA GLU A 118 26.24 -16.94 -1.72
C GLU A 118 25.71 -15.76 -0.87
N LYS A 119 26.11 -14.54 -1.23
CA LYS A 119 25.60 -13.32 -0.58
C LYS A 119 24.31 -12.89 -1.28
N PRO A 120 23.25 -12.50 -0.55
CA PRO A 120 22.05 -12.00 -1.18
C PRO A 120 22.32 -10.70 -1.95
N ARG A 121 21.54 -10.46 -3.02
CA ARG A 121 21.71 -9.34 -3.96
C ARG A 121 21.78 -7.96 -3.29
N TRP A 122 21.05 -7.76 -2.20
CA TRP A 122 21.09 -6.51 -1.42
C TRP A 122 22.38 -6.34 -0.59
N LYS A 123 23.20 -7.38 -0.45
CA LYS A 123 24.47 -7.41 0.31
C LYS A 123 25.71 -7.48 -0.62
N THR A 124 25.53 -7.67 -1.92
CA THR A 124 26.63 -7.60 -2.89
C THR A 124 27.10 -6.15 -3.06
N GLY A 125 28.41 -5.93 -3.22
CA GLY A 125 29.01 -4.59 -3.34
C GLY A 125 28.75 -3.90 -4.70
N SER A 126 28.07 -4.58 -5.63
CA SER A 126 27.60 -3.96 -6.87
C SER A 126 26.49 -2.96 -6.55
N ARG A 127 26.62 -1.72 -7.05
CA ARG A 127 25.50 -0.75 -7.03
C ARG A 127 24.29 -1.43 -7.67
N ASN A 128 23.16 -1.48 -6.94
CA ASN A 128 21.91 -1.98 -7.48
C ASN A 128 21.39 -0.98 -8.53
N SER A 129 21.88 -1.09 -9.77
CA SER A 129 21.29 -0.39 -10.91
C SER A 129 20.08 -1.19 -11.37
N VAL A 130 18.95 -1.03 -10.68
CA VAL A 130 17.68 -1.39 -11.30
C VAL A 130 17.38 -0.27 -12.30
N PRO A 131 17.30 -0.54 -13.62
CA PRO A 131 16.80 0.46 -14.55
C PRO A 131 15.34 0.72 -14.20
N VAL A 132 15.08 1.89 -13.62
CA VAL A 132 13.72 2.38 -13.40
C VAL A 132 13.27 2.97 -14.74
N SER A 133 12.42 2.24 -15.47
CA SER A 133 11.75 2.81 -16.64
C SER A 133 10.64 3.72 -16.13
N ASP A 134 10.88 5.02 -16.14
CA ASP A 134 9.89 6.03 -15.82
C ASP A 134 9.08 6.33 -17.09
N SER A 135 7.96 5.62 -17.26
CA SER A 135 7.06 5.83 -18.40
C SER A 135 6.14 7.03 -18.11
N PHE A 136 6.69 8.24 -18.05
CA PHE A 136 5.90 9.48 -18.04
C PHE A 136 6.68 10.63 -18.67
N SER A 137 6.52 10.82 -19.99
CA SER A 137 6.90 12.08 -20.65
C SER A 137 5.67 12.98 -20.74
N ASP A 138 5.29 13.58 -19.62
CA ASP A 138 4.34 14.69 -19.57
C ASP A 138 5.09 15.97 -19.14
N PRO A 139 5.16 17.02 -19.98
CA PRO A 139 5.96 18.22 -19.69
C PRO A 139 5.43 19.11 -18.56
N HIS A 140 4.33 18.76 -17.89
CA HIS A 140 3.57 19.68 -17.03
C HIS A 140 3.37 19.27 -15.56
N LEU A 141 4.09 18.30 -15.01
CA LEU A 141 3.89 17.89 -13.61
C LEU A 141 5.19 17.82 -12.78
N ASP A 142 5.18 18.57 -11.68
CA ASP A 142 6.21 18.64 -10.63
C ASP A 142 6.37 17.29 -9.89
N VAL A 143 7.37 16.52 -10.34
CA VAL A 143 8.32 15.57 -9.71
C VAL A 143 8.03 14.80 -8.38
N GLU A 144 6.98 15.00 -7.58
CA GLU A 144 6.95 14.47 -6.18
C GLU A 144 5.99 13.31 -5.82
N VAL A 145 5.31 12.62 -6.74
CA VAL A 145 4.44 11.47 -6.35
C VAL A 145 4.80 10.17 -7.09
N LEU A 146 5.91 9.62 -6.58
CA LEU A 146 6.64 8.40 -6.86
C LEU A 146 5.88 7.09 -6.55
N ILE A 147 5.50 6.28 -7.56
CA ILE A 147 5.54 4.79 -7.51
C ILE A 147 5.70 4.17 -8.92
N PRO A 148 6.73 3.33 -9.21
CA PRO A 148 6.91 2.66 -10.50
C PRO A 148 6.18 1.30 -10.63
N ILE A 149 5.70 0.97 -11.83
CA ILE A 149 5.11 -0.33 -12.25
C ILE A 149 6.06 -1.00 -13.28
N VAL A 150 6.32 -2.31 -13.12
CA VAL A 150 7.21 -3.10 -14.01
C VAL A 150 6.42 -3.69 -15.18
N ASP A 151 6.89 -3.50 -16.41
CA ASP A 151 6.40 -4.20 -17.61
C ASP A 151 7.55 -4.85 -18.41
N GLY A 152 7.29 -6.04 -18.97
CA GLY A 152 8.28 -7.05 -19.36
C GLY A 152 8.99 -6.88 -20.72
N LYS A 153 9.18 -5.66 -21.23
CA LYS A 153 9.89 -5.43 -22.50
C LYS A 153 11.16 -4.61 -22.32
N ALA A 154 12.28 -5.33 -22.19
CA ALA A 154 13.62 -4.77 -22.24
C ALA A 154 13.95 -4.28 -23.66
N HIS A 155 14.16 -2.98 -23.83
CA HIS A 155 14.86 -2.41 -24.98
C HIS A 155 16.34 -2.22 -24.65
N GLN A 156 17.14 -2.25 -25.72
CA GLN A 156 18.58 -2.48 -25.75
C GLN A 156 19.38 -1.45 -24.93
N GLY A 157 20.44 -1.94 -24.27
CA GLY A 157 21.25 -1.18 -23.33
C GLY A 157 21.81 0.12 -23.92
N GLN A 158 21.70 1.19 -23.15
CA GLN A 158 22.50 2.39 -23.35
C GLN A 158 23.98 2.00 -23.22
N GLN A 159 24.75 2.30 -24.28
CA GLN A 159 26.19 2.09 -24.28
C GLN A 159 26.84 2.83 -23.11
N ARG A 160 27.72 2.11 -22.43
CA ARG A 160 28.43 2.57 -21.22
C ARG A 160 29.44 3.64 -21.64
N TRP A 161 29.34 4.81 -21.02
CA TRP A 161 30.29 5.92 -21.11
C TRP A 161 31.67 5.61 -20.48
N ASP A 162 31.86 4.38 -20.01
CA ASP A 162 33.07 3.87 -19.37
C ASP A 162 34.27 3.75 -20.34
N ASN A 163 34.06 3.74 -21.66
CA ASN A 163 35.13 3.54 -22.66
C ASN A 163 35.57 4.80 -23.43
N MET A 164 35.11 6.01 -23.05
CA MET A 164 35.60 7.24 -23.68
C MET A 164 36.92 7.70 -23.05
N PRO A 165 37.96 8.01 -23.85
CA PRO A 165 39.19 8.62 -23.34
C PRO A 165 38.89 9.98 -22.70
N LEU A 166 39.70 10.36 -21.71
CA LEU A 166 39.50 11.56 -20.89
C LEU A 166 39.36 12.85 -21.72
N SER A 167 39.91 12.88 -22.93
CA SER A 167 39.85 14.01 -23.87
C SER A 167 38.45 14.33 -24.40
N GLU A 168 37.50 13.40 -24.35
CA GLU A 168 36.12 13.59 -24.86
C GLU A 168 35.08 13.88 -23.76
N ARG A 169 35.49 13.99 -22.49
CA ARG A 169 34.59 14.19 -21.34
C ARG A 169 34.51 15.64 -20.84
N LEU A 170 35.18 16.58 -21.51
CA LEU A 170 35.15 18.02 -21.20
C LEU A 170 34.27 18.78 -22.19
#